data_AF-A0A4Y9T821-F1
#
_entry.id   AF-A0A4Y9T821-F1
#
_cell.length_a   1.000
_cell.length_b   1.000
_cell.length_c   1.000
_cell.angle_alpha   90.00
_cell.angle_beta   90.00
_cell.angle_gamma   90.00
#
_symmetry.space_group_name_H-M   'P 1'
#
loop_
_entity.id
_entity.type
_entity.pdbx_description
1 polymer ?
#
loop_
_entity_poly.entity_id
_entity_poly.type
_entity_poly.pdbx_seq_one_letter_code
_entity_poly.pdbx_strand_id
1 'polypeptide(L)'
;MRGPFGSDTNRGRLNSRPAGPICAFGERVKLTPSALARASELHLRILSQYAFQGNRERYWNYLAAQGVAYAQLALGVVRNDSLNGFVANFYAAHRAEKLGVTLDERQWNDLGIELMRKDFQYRKGFATRPDTQDYVLNLPVQYIYEYHAATFRQFGLDEKAWTAYVPLAPYIKSGDYQEAEAIWTIMMDINFFRQVGGSVWADNKGASSTDWTDHAEWFFVVSNATLAYGDNPWQEFSNPDKIGDWYYAGGQWYRFNVPLGQERIANPRRKAELDRARAFRLERQKFLKEHPVTPSDQSRTIESR
;
A
#
# COMPACT_ATOMS: atom_id res chain seq x y z
N MET A 1 -10.47 60.21 45.96
CA MET A 1 -9.64 59.10 46.49
C MET A 1 -8.64 58.70 45.41
N ARG A 2 -7.34 58.73 45.77
CA ARG A 2 -6.14 58.10 45.17
C ARG A 2 -6.06 57.92 43.63
N GLY A 3 -5.06 58.57 43.03
CA GLY A 3 -4.59 58.38 41.64
C GLY A 3 -3.64 57.17 41.48
N PRO A 4 -2.52 57.32 40.74
CA PRO A 4 -2.37 57.15 39.28
C PRO A 4 -1.21 56.15 38.90
N PHE A 5 -0.77 56.13 37.63
CA PHE A 5 0.39 55.39 37.03
C PHE A 5 0.14 53.91 36.61
N GLY A 6 0.69 53.35 35.53
CA GLY A 6 1.70 53.74 34.53
C GLY A 6 1.54 52.84 33.27
N SER A 7 1.89 53.32 32.07
CA SER A 7 3.17 53.12 31.36
C SER A 7 3.34 51.75 30.65
N ASP A 8 3.54 51.88 29.33
CA ASP A 8 4.49 51.15 28.47
C ASP A 8 4.21 49.76 27.87
N THR A 9 4.19 49.80 26.54
CA THR A 9 4.86 48.92 25.55
C THR A 9 4.75 47.39 25.70
N ASN A 10 4.19 46.71 24.70
CA ASN A 10 5.04 45.91 23.79
C ASN A 10 4.31 45.48 22.51
N ARG A 11 4.99 45.66 21.38
CA ARG A 11 4.69 45.03 20.09
C ARG A 11 5.14 43.58 20.13
N GLY A 12 4.48 42.74 19.33
CA GLY A 12 5.06 41.50 18.80
C GLY A 12 4.62 40.23 19.53
N ARG A 13 3.59 39.57 18.99
CA ARG A 13 3.50 38.11 19.10
C ARG A 13 3.63 37.50 17.72
N LEU A 14 4.79 36.88 17.56
CA LEU A 14 5.18 35.96 16.50
C LEU A 14 4.16 34.83 16.38
N ASN A 15 3.86 34.48 15.12
CA ASN A 15 3.27 33.21 14.73
C ASN A 15 4.18 32.07 15.17
N SER A 16 3.84 31.39 16.26
CA SER A 16 4.43 30.11 16.65
C SER A 16 3.59 28.98 16.07
N ARG A 17 4.14 28.26 15.08
CA ARG A 17 3.67 26.94 14.64
C ARG A 17 3.78 25.93 15.80
N PRO A 18 2.83 25.00 15.98
CA PRO A 18 2.99 23.93 16.95
C PRO A 18 3.99 22.88 16.43
N ALA A 19 4.93 22.50 17.29
CA ALA A 19 5.86 21.40 17.08
C ALA A 19 5.14 20.06 17.23
N GLY A 20 5.21 19.21 16.19
CA GLY A 20 4.79 17.82 16.27
C GLY A 20 5.80 16.96 17.06
N PRO A 21 5.42 15.73 17.45
CA PRO A 21 6.19 14.92 18.38
C PRO A 21 7.50 14.43 17.75
N ILE A 22 8.55 14.51 18.57
CA ILE A 22 9.92 14.14 18.25
C ILE A 22 10.05 12.62 18.46
N CYS A 23 10.11 11.84 17.38
CA CYS A 23 10.70 10.51 17.42
C CYS A 23 12.23 10.66 17.38
N ALA A 24 12.91 10.22 18.45
CA ALA A 24 14.36 10.14 18.52
C ALA A 24 14.87 9.03 17.60
N PHE A 25 15.47 9.42 16.47
CA PHE A 25 16.37 8.60 15.66
C PHE A 25 17.49 9.49 15.14
N GLY A 26 18.71 8.94 15.05
CA GLY A 26 19.98 9.63 14.87
C GLY A 26 19.97 10.85 13.94
N GLU A 27 20.83 11.81 14.27
CA GLU A 27 21.02 13.10 13.62
C GLU A 27 20.93 12.99 12.09
N ARG A 28 19.72 13.21 11.53
CA ARG A 28 19.53 13.28 10.08
C ARG A 28 20.28 14.51 9.60
N VAL A 29 21.38 14.29 8.87
CA VAL A 29 22.05 15.34 8.12
C VAL A 29 20.98 16.08 7.31
N LYS A 30 20.69 17.33 7.68
CA LYS A 30 19.73 18.16 6.94
C LYS A 30 20.36 18.49 5.60
N LEU A 31 19.89 17.83 4.54
CA LEU A 31 20.33 18.10 3.18
C LEU A 31 20.03 19.56 2.83
N THR A 32 20.94 20.18 2.07
CA THR A 32 20.64 21.49 1.46
C THR A 32 19.51 21.33 0.44
N PRO A 33 18.72 22.38 0.14
CA PRO A 33 17.68 22.32 -0.89
C PRO A 33 18.20 21.79 -2.24
N SER A 34 19.43 22.17 -2.62
CA SER A 34 20.07 21.69 -3.85
C SER A 34 20.43 20.20 -3.83
N ALA A 35 20.74 19.65 -2.66
CA ALA A 35 21.06 18.23 -2.50
C ALA A 35 19.76 17.40 -2.47
N LEU A 36 18.71 17.91 -1.83
CA LEU A 36 17.39 17.29 -1.81
C LEU A 36 16.74 17.21 -3.20
N ALA A 37 16.86 18.28 -4.00
CA ALA A 37 16.39 18.28 -5.38
C ALA A 37 17.12 17.22 -6.25
N ARG A 38 18.45 17.14 -6.13
CA ARG A 38 19.26 16.13 -6.86
C ARG A 38 18.91 14.70 -6.45
N ALA A 39 18.69 14.45 -5.16
CA ALA A 39 18.23 13.15 -4.68
C ALA A 39 16.85 12.81 -5.24
N SER A 40 15.92 13.76 -5.23
CA SER A 40 14.57 13.62 -5.78
C SER A 40 14.58 13.28 -7.28
N GLU A 41 15.42 13.95 -8.07
CA GLU A 41 15.60 13.62 -9.48
C GLU A 41 16.10 12.19 -9.70
N LEU A 42 17.06 11.72 -8.88
CA LEU A 42 17.56 10.36 -8.97
C LEU A 42 16.45 9.34 -8.66
N HIS A 43 15.71 9.54 -7.57
CA HIS A 43 14.57 8.69 -7.21
C HIS A 43 13.56 8.62 -8.35
N LEU A 44 13.14 9.77 -8.89
CA LEU A 44 12.17 9.80 -9.98
C LEU A 44 12.67 9.12 -11.25
N ARG A 45 13.96 9.25 -11.61
CA ARG A 45 14.51 8.53 -12.76
C ARG A 45 14.38 7.01 -12.59
N ILE A 46 14.75 6.48 -11.43
CA ILE A 46 14.66 5.05 -11.14
C ILE A 46 13.20 4.59 -11.15
N LEU A 47 12.32 5.31 -10.45
CA LEU A 47 10.89 5.01 -10.40
C LEU A 47 10.23 5.06 -11.79
N SER A 48 10.64 6.00 -12.65
CA SER A 48 10.10 6.13 -14.00
C SER A 48 10.37 4.90 -14.87
N GLN A 49 11.55 4.28 -14.73
CA GLN A 49 11.91 3.08 -15.49
C GLN A 49 11.03 1.91 -15.10
N TYR A 50 10.85 1.68 -13.78
CA TYR A 50 9.97 0.62 -13.31
C TYR A 50 8.50 0.88 -13.65
N ALA A 51 8.04 2.13 -13.56
CA ALA A 51 6.69 2.51 -13.94
C ALA A 51 6.41 2.29 -15.44
N PHE A 52 7.37 2.64 -16.30
CA PHE A 52 7.32 2.39 -17.74
C PHE A 52 7.23 0.90 -18.06
N GLN A 53 8.07 0.09 -17.41
CA GLN A 53 8.11 -1.36 -17.59
C GLN A 53 6.92 -2.11 -16.99
N GLY A 54 6.10 -1.46 -16.15
CA GLY A 54 5.06 -2.15 -15.38
C GLY A 54 5.62 -3.02 -14.24
N ASN A 55 6.88 -2.80 -13.83
CA ASN A 55 7.56 -3.64 -12.84
C ASN A 55 7.24 -3.17 -11.41
N ARG A 56 6.01 -3.47 -10.96
CA ARG A 56 5.53 -3.04 -9.63
C ARG A 56 6.37 -3.59 -8.48
N GLU A 57 6.88 -4.81 -8.60
CA GLU A 57 7.70 -5.37 -7.52
C GLU A 57 9.00 -4.59 -7.33
N ARG A 58 9.70 -4.27 -8.42
CA ARG A 58 10.93 -3.45 -8.33
C ARG A 58 10.65 -2.02 -7.89
N TYR A 59 9.55 -1.44 -8.34
CA TYR A 59 9.11 -0.11 -7.94
C TYR A 59 8.93 -0.02 -6.40
N TRP A 60 8.09 -0.88 -5.84
CA TRP A 60 7.81 -0.87 -4.40
C TRP A 60 9.03 -1.33 -3.58
N ASN A 61 9.81 -2.29 -4.07
CA ASN A 61 11.05 -2.70 -3.42
C ASN A 61 12.07 -1.56 -3.33
N TYR A 62 12.19 -0.74 -4.38
CA TYR A 62 13.06 0.42 -4.36
C TYR A 62 12.63 1.45 -3.30
N LEU A 63 11.35 1.83 -3.28
CA LEU A 63 10.81 2.76 -2.28
C LEU A 63 10.92 2.21 -0.85
N ALA A 64 10.65 0.92 -0.65
CA ALA A 64 10.80 0.25 0.64
C ALA A 64 12.26 0.31 1.14
N ALA A 65 13.23 0.13 0.25
CA ALA A 65 14.65 0.26 0.56
C ALA A 65 15.06 1.72 0.92
N GLN A 66 14.28 2.73 0.51
CA GLN A 66 14.44 4.11 0.96
C GLN A 66 13.74 4.40 2.31
N GLY A 67 13.15 3.38 2.95
CA GLY A 67 12.45 3.52 4.23
C GLY A 67 10.99 3.99 4.11
N VAL A 68 10.39 3.95 2.92
CA VAL A 68 8.98 4.33 2.74
C VAL A 68 8.07 3.23 3.28
N ALA A 69 7.39 3.48 4.40
CA ALA A 69 6.54 2.49 5.08
C ALA A 69 5.40 1.96 4.19
N TYR A 70 4.69 2.85 3.47
CA TYR A 70 3.65 2.45 2.53
C TYR A 70 4.18 1.48 1.46
N ALA A 71 5.41 1.67 0.98
CA ALA A 71 5.98 0.80 -0.04
C ALA A 71 6.28 -0.62 0.48
N GLN A 72 6.59 -0.78 1.77
CA GLN A 72 6.75 -2.10 2.39
C GLN A 72 5.41 -2.87 2.38
N LEU A 73 4.32 -2.20 2.73
CA LEU A 73 2.98 -2.77 2.66
C LEU A 73 2.60 -3.11 1.21
N ALA A 74 2.77 -2.16 0.28
CA ALA A 74 2.47 -2.36 -1.13
C ALA A 74 3.29 -3.52 -1.75
N LEU A 75 4.55 -3.68 -1.35
CA LEU A 75 5.37 -4.82 -1.76
C LEU A 75 4.80 -6.15 -1.26
N GLY A 76 4.31 -6.19 -0.02
CA GLY A 76 3.59 -7.34 0.51
C GLY A 76 2.34 -7.69 -0.29
N VAL A 77 1.59 -6.70 -0.77
CA VAL A 77 0.44 -6.91 -1.68
C VAL A 77 0.90 -7.48 -3.03
N VAL A 78 2.05 -7.02 -3.54
CA VAL A 78 2.63 -7.46 -4.82
C VAL A 78 3.07 -8.91 -4.80
N ARG A 79 3.61 -9.35 -3.67
CA ARG A 79 4.12 -10.69 -3.47
C ARG A 79 3.09 -11.62 -2.84
N ASN A 80 2.07 -11.06 -2.18
CA ASN A 80 1.11 -11.79 -1.35
C ASN A 80 1.79 -12.67 -0.28
N ASP A 81 2.92 -12.21 0.25
CA ASP A 81 3.84 -12.96 1.14
C ASP A 81 3.83 -12.45 2.59
N SER A 82 2.98 -11.47 2.89
CA SER A 82 2.78 -10.94 4.22
C SER A 82 1.31 -10.92 4.59
N LEU A 83 1.01 -10.89 5.89
CA LEU A 83 -0.36 -10.78 6.39
C LEU A 83 -1.08 -9.56 5.79
N ASN A 84 -0.45 -8.38 5.85
CA ASN A 84 -1.06 -7.14 5.34
C ASN A 84 -1.31 -7.23 3.83
N GLY A 85 -0.38 -7.83 3.09
CA GLY A 85 -0.53 -8.09 1.66
C GLY A 85 -1.70 -9.01 1.34
N PHE A 86 -1.79 -10.13 2.06
CA PHE A 86 -2.87 -11.10 1.94
C PHE A 86 -4.23 -10.50 2.27
N VAL A 87 -4.35 -9.81 3.41
CA VAL A 87 -5.60 -9.17 3.84
C VAL A 87 -6.08 -8.17 2.80
N ALA A 88 -5.18 -7.36 2.23
CA ALA A 88 -5.54 -6.40 1.19
C ALA A 88 -6.04 -7.08 -0.10
N ASN A 89 -5.34 -8.11 -0.59
CA ASN A 89 -5.75 -8.86 -1.78
C ASN A 89 -7.08 -9.60 -1.55
N PHE A 90 -7.24 -10.23 -0.39
CA PHE A 90 -8.46 -10.93 0.00
C PHE A 90 -9.65 -9.97 0.06
N TYR A 91 -9.46 -8.81 0.72
CA TYR A 91 -10.51 -7.80 0.87
C TYR A 91 -10.95 -7.22 -0.48
N ALA A 92 -10.00 -6.89 -1.36
CA ALA A 92 -10.30 -6.40 -2.69
C ALA A 92 -11.07 -7.44 -3.53
N ALA A 93 -10.65 -8.71 -3.45
CA ALA A 93 -11.35 -9.81 -4.13
C ALA A 93 -12.78 -10.01 -3.59
N HIS A 94 -12.97 -9.95 -2.27
CA HIS A 94 -14.29 -10.01 -1.66
C HIS A 94 -15.19 -8.86 -2.13
N ARG A 95 -14.67 -7.63 -2.18
CA ARG A 95 -15.44 -6.49 -2.67
C ARG A 95 -15.81 -6.64 -4.15
N ALA A 96 -14.88 -7.14 -4.98
CA ALA A 96 -15.15 -7.42 -6.39
C ALA A 96 -16.30 -8.43 -6.57
N GLU A 97 -16.29 -9.52 -5.80
CA GLU A 97 -17.36 -10.53 -5.80
C GLU A 97 -18.71 -9.91 -5.45
N LYS A 98 -18.78 -9.07 -4.40
CA LYS A 98 -20.01 -8.36 -4.02
C LYS A 98 -20.54 -7.43 -5.12
N LEU A 99 -19.64 -6.84 -5.90
CA LEU A 99 -20.01 -5.97 -7.02
C LEU A 99 -20.33 -6.77 -8.30
N GLY A 100 -20.24 -8.11 -8.26
CA GLY A 100 -20.41 -8.96 -9.45
C GLY A 100 -19.27 -8.82 -10.45
N VAL A 101 -18.12 -8.30 -10.03
CA VAL A 101 -16.94 -8.11 -10.87
C VAL A 101 -16.00 -9.29 -10.67
N THR A 102 -15.64 -9.97 -11.75
CA THR A 102 -14.64 -11.04 -11.73
C THR A 102 -13.38 -10.56 -12.45
N LEU A 103 -12.27 -10.51 -11.71
CA LEU A 103 -10.94 -10.23 -12.26
C LEU A 103 -10.06 -11.46 -12.09
N ASP A 104 -9.39 -11.88 -13.16
CA ASP A 104 -8.33 -12.87 -13.09
C ASP A 104 -7.02 -12.28 -12.56
N GLU A 105 -6.01 -13.13 -12.30
CA GLU A 105 -4.75 -12.67 -11.70
C GLU A 105 -4.00 -11.65 -12.57
N ARG A 106 -4.16 -11.72 -13.91
CA ARG A 106 -3.55 -10.73 -14.80
C ARG A 106 -4.27 -9.40 -14.68
N GLN A 107 -5.59 -9.38 -14.66
CA GLN A 107 -6.37 -8.17 -14.48
C GLN A 107 -6.11 -7.50 -13.12
N TRP A 108 -5.96 -8.30 -12.05
CA TRP A 108 -5.52 -7.77 -10.74
C TRP A 108 -4.12 -7.17 -10.81
N ASN A 109 -3.20 -7.79 -11.55
CA ASN A 109 -1.88 -7.22 -11.77
C ASN A 109 -1.95 -5.92 -12.59
N ASP A 110 -2.79 -5.83 -13.61
CA ASP A 110 -2.96 -4.63 -14.43
C ASP A 110 -3.50 -3.46 -13.59
N LEU A 111 -4.45 -3.73 -12.68
CA LEU A 111 -4.89 -2.77 -11.66
C LEU A 111 -3.71 -2.32 -10.80
N GLY A 112 -2.90 -3.27 -10.33
CA GLY A 112 -1.70 -2.99 -9.56
C GLY A 112 -0.63 -2.18 -10.29
N ILE A 113 -0.50 -2.33 -11.61
CA ILE A 113 0.40 -1.54 -12.46
C ILE A 113 -0.16 -0.11 -12.59
N GLU A 114 -1.46 0.05 -12.76
CA GLU A 114 -2.07 1.38 -12.86
C GLU A 114 -1.95 2.15 -11.54
N LEU A 115 -2.15 1.50 -10.39
CA LEU A 115 -1.90 2.10 -9.07
C LEU A 115 -0.47 2.62 -8.95
N MET A 116 0.52 1.81 -9.34
CA MET A 116 1.94 2.19 -9.34
C MET A 116 2.20 3.39 -10.26
N ARG A 117 1.61 3.40 -11.47
CA ARG A 117 1.77 4.50 -12.42
C ARG A 117 1.16 5.80 -11.90
N LYS A 118 0.01 5.73 -11.24
CA LYS A 118 -0.61 6.88 -10.58
C LYS A 118 0.22 7.39 -9.40
N ASP A 119 0.69 6.50 -8.54
CA ASP A 119 1.62 6.84 -7.45
C ASP A 119 2.86 7.59 -8.00
N PHE A 120 3.46 7.08 -9.08
CA PHE A 120 4.58 7.75 -9.75
C PHE A 120 4.20 9.14 -10.30
N GLN A 121 3.02 9.30 -10.90
CA GLN A 121 2.55 10.59 -11.41
C GLN A 121 2.44 11.62 -10.29
N TYR A 122 1.89 11.26 -9.13
CA TYR A 122 1.81 12.14 -7.98
C TYR A 122 3.20 12.54 -7.46
N ARG A 123 4.11 11.57 -7.26
CA ARG A 123 5.50 11.85 -6.83
C ARG A 123 6.22 12.78 -7.80
N LYS A 124 6.07 12.55 -9.10
CA LYS A 124 6.63 13.41 -10.15
C LYS A 124 6.06 14.82 -10.08
N GLY A 125 4.75 14.96 -9.84
CA GLY A 125 4.11 16.26 -9.68
C GLY A 125 4.70 17.07 -8.52
N PHE A 126 4.90 16.44 -7.36
CA PHE A 126 5.47 17.11 -6.18
C PHE A 126 6.95 17.47 -6.31
N ALA A 127 7.73 16.71 -7.06
CA ALA A 127 9.13 17.07 -7.30
C ALA A 127 9.30 18.38 -8.09
N THR A 128 8.27 18.88 -8.76
CA THR A 128 8.33 20.16 -9.48
C THR A 128 8.20 21.37 -8.54
N ARG A 129 7.86 21.17 -7.27
CA ARG A 129 7.65 22.25 -6.29
C ARG A 129 8.76 22.22 -5.23
N PRO A 130 9.42 23.35 -4.93
CA PRO A 130 10.53 23.37 -3.97
C PRO A 130 10.17 22.93 -2.54
N ASP A 131 8.92 23.13 -2.13
CA ASP A 131 8.42 22.88 -0.78
C ASP A 131 7.88 21.46 -0.55
N THR A 132 7.79 20.65 -1.62
CA THR A 132 7.22 19.28 -1.55
C THR A 132 8.20 18.19 -1.98
N GLN A 133 9.51 18.47 -1.98
CA GLN A 133 10.52 17.48 -2.38
C GLN A 133 10.48 16.21 -1.53
N ASP A 134 10.17 16.31 -0.23
CA ASP A 134 10.04 15.15 0.66
C ASP A 134 8.90 14.19 0.24
N TYR A 135 7.91 14.67 -0.52
CA TYR A 135 6.78 13.86 -1.00
C TYR A 135 7.16 12.90 -2.14
N VAL A 136 8.36 13.06 -2.71
CA VAL A 136 8.93 12.08 -3.65
C VAL A 136 9.07 10.72 -2.99
N LEU A 137 9.37 10.68 -1.68
CA LEU A 137 9.43 9.45 -0.89
C LEU A 137 8.20 9.27 0.00
N ASN A 138 7.69 10.33 0.62
CA ASN A 138 6.59 10.24 1.58
C ASN A 138 5.34 10.98 1.07
N LEU A 139 4.64 10.35 0.14
CA LEU A 139 3.43 10.92 -0.43
C LEU A 139 2.33 11.01 0.65
N PRO A 140 1.68 12.17 0.85
CA PRO A 140 0.59 12.30 1.82
C PRO A 140 -0.58 11.35 1.53
N VAL A 141 -1.23 10.84 2.58
CA VAL A 141 -2.31 9.85 2.48
C VAL A 141 -3.48 10.34 1.64
N GLN A 142 -3.78 11.65 1.65
CA GLN A 142 -4.83 12.22 0.81
C GLN A 142 -4.65 11.85 -0.67
N TYR A 143 -3.42 11.98 -1.19
CA TYR A 143 -3.15 11.70 -2.60
C TYR A 143 -3.15 10.20 -2.88
N ILE A 144 -2.70 9.39 -1.91
CA ILE A 144 -2.82 7.93 -1.95
C ILE A 144 -4.30 7.53 -2.06
N TYR A 145 -5.15 8.11 -1.22
CA TYR A 145 -6.60 7.89 -1.22
C TYR A 145 -7.23 8.24 -2.56
N GLU A 146 -6.92 9.42 -3.10
CA GLU A 146 -7.45 9.89 -4.39
C GLU A 146 -7.12 8.93 -5.54
N TYR A 147 -5.85 8.53 -5.69
CA TYR A 147 -5.49 7.66 -6.80
C TYR A 147 -5.95 6.22 -6.62
N HIS A 148 -6.06 5.70 -5.39
CA HIS A 148 -6.67 4.40 -5.17
C HIS A 148 -8.13 4.43 -5.61
N ALA A 149 -8.91 5.39 -5.10
CA ALA A 149 -10.32 5.53 -5.46
C ALA A 149 -10.52 5.66 -6.98
N ALA A 150 -9.71 6.47 -7.65
CA ALA A 150 -9.78 6.63 -9.10
C ALA A 150 -9.41 5.33 -9.85
N THR A 151 -8.37 4.62 -9.40
CA THR A 151 -7.90 3.40 -10.08
C THR A 151 -8.88 2.25 -9.92
N PHE A 152 -9.40 2.01 -8.71
CA PHE A 152 -10.40 0.95 -8.48
C PHE A 152 -11.64 1.15 -9.37
N ARG A 153 -12.13 2.39 -9.51
CA ARG A 153 -13.25 2.73 -10.42
C ARG A 153 -12.98 2.42 -11.88
N GLN A 154 -11.74 2.57 -12.36
CA GLN A 154 -11.37 2.22 -13.74
C GLN A 154 -11.49 0.72 -14.04
N PHE A 155 -11.41 -0.12 -13.00
CA PHE A 155 -11.51 -1.58 -13.11
C PHE A 155 -12.90 -2.11 -12.72
N GLY A 156 -13.91 -1.24 -12.71
CA GLY A 156 -15.30 -1.60 -12.40
C GLY A 156 -15.58 -1.83 -10.92
N LEU A 157 -14.63 -1.53 -10.04
CA LEU A 157 -14.77 -1.64 -8.59
C LEU A 157 -15.18 -0.28 -8.01
N ASP A 158 -15.73 -0.26 -6.81
CA ASP A 158 -15.84 0.99 -6.05
C ASP A 158 -14.59 1.24 -5.22
N GLU A 159 -14.45 2.46 -4.71
CA GLU A 159 -13.29 2.86 -3.94
C GLU A 159 -13.14 2.09 -2.61
N LYS A 160 -14.23 1.47 -2.12
CA LYS A 160 -14.21 0.59 -0.95
C LYS A 160 -13.47 -0.72 -1.20
N ALA A 161 -13.09 -1.05 -2.44
CA ALA A 161 -12.21 -2.20 -2.69
C ALA A 161 -10.78 -1.98 -2.19
N TRP A 162 -10.38 -0.74 -1.92
CA TRP A 162 -9.15 -0.45 -1.19
C TRP A 162 -9.38 -0.60 0.31
N THR A 163 -8.64 -1.51 0.96
CA THR A 163 -8.81 -1.84 2.38
C THR A 163 -8.66 -0.64 3.32
N ALA A 164 -7.93 0.41 2.95
CA ALA A 164 -7.82 1.60 3.79
C ALA A 164 -8.91 2.65 3.55
N TYR A 165 -9.76 2.49 2.54
CA TYR A 165 -10.79 3.47 2.22
C TYR A 165 -11.76 3.70 3.38
N VAL A 166 -12.33 2.63 3.94
CA VAL A 166 -13.36 2.71 4.98
C VAL A 166 -12.81 3.40 6.25
N PRO A 167 -11.65 3.01 6.80
CA PRO A 167 -11.05 3.72 7.94
C PRO A 167 -10.68 5.19 7.67
N LEU A 168 -10.25 5.52 6.45
CA LEU A 168 -9.76 6.88 6.13
C LEU A 168 -10.86 7.84 5.69
N ALA A 169 -11.96 7.34 5.12
CA ALA A 169 -13.00 8.16 4.50
C ALA A 169 -13.59 9.25 5.42
N PRO A 170 -13.91 9.00 6.70
CA PRO A 170 -14.47 10.03 7.58
C PRO A 170 -13.54 11.25 7.73
N TYR A 171 -12.22 11.01 7.78
CA TYR A 171 -11.21 12.03 7.99
C TYR A 171 -10.90 12.78 6.69
N ILE A 172 -10.68 12.05 5.60
CA ILE A 172 -10.45 12.65 4.29
C ILE A 172 -11.65 13.50 3.85
N LYS A 173 -12.89 13.00 4.01
CA LYS A 173 -14.11 13.73 3.59
C LYS A 173 -14.41 14.96 4.44
N SER A 174 -14.00 14.97 5.71
CA SER A 174 -14.13 16.14 6.59
C SER A 174 -12.98 17.14 6.47
N GLY A 175 -11.93 16.82 5.71
CA GLY A 175 -10.72 17.64 5.59
C GLY A 175 -9.77 17.53 6.79
N ASP A 176 -9.97 16.55 7.68
CA ASP A 176 -9.13 16.28 8.83
C ASP A 176 -7.91 15.43 8.43
N TYR A 177 -7.06 16.00 7.57
CA TYR A 177 -5.92 15.28 6.99
C TYR A 177 -4.86 14.90 8.02
N GLN A 178 -4.74 15.64 9.12
CA GLN A 178 -3.81 15.30 10.20
C GLN A 178 -4.21 13.98 10.86
N GLU A 179 -5.50 13.82 11.16
CA GLU A 179 -6.01 12.59 11.76
C GLU A 179 -6.03 11.45 10.74
N ALA A 180 -6.30 11.74 9.45
CA ALA A 180 -6.14 10.75 8.38
C ALA A 180 -4.72 10.17 8.31
N GLU A 181 -3.68 11.01 8.45
CA GLU A 181 -2.28 10.55 8.51
C GLU A 181 -1.98 9.73 9.77
N ALA A 182 -2.59 10.08 10.91
CA ALA A 182 -2.44 9.32 12.15
C ALA A 182 -3.04 7.91 12.02
N ILE A 183 -4.27 7.80 11.50
CA ILE A 183 -4.92 6.51 11.21
C ILE A 183 -4.11 5.73 10.18
N TRP A 184 -3.68 6.36 9.10
CA TRP A 184 -2.84 5.74 8.09
C TRP A 184 -1.55 5.16 8.67
N THR A 185 -0.89 5.91 9.57
CA THR A 185 0.32 5.45 10.26
C THR A 185 0.06 4.20 11.09
N ILE A 186 -1.07 4.16 11.81
CA ILE A 186 -1.48 2.97 12.57
C ILE A 186 -1.73 1.78 11.63
N MET A 187 -2.40 2.00 10.51
CA MET A 187 -2.70 0.95 9.53
C MET A 187 -1.46 0.36 8.85
N MET A 188 -0.37 1.12 8.77
CA MET A 188 0.90 0.64 8.21
C MET A 188 1.65 -0.33 9.14
N ASP A 189 1.28 -0.42 10.43
CA ASP A 189 1.91 -1.36 11.35
C ASP A 189 1.66 -2.82 10.91
N ILE A 190 2.70 -3.64 10.98
CA ILE A 190 2.64 -5.06 10.57
C ILE A 190 1.66 -5.89 11.43
N ASN A 191 1.34 -5.41 12.64
CA ASN A 191 0.42 -6.05 13.56
C ASN A 191 -0.99 -5.46 13.49
N PHE A 192 -1.23 -4.39 12.73
CA PHE A 192 -2.53 -3.73 12.66
C PHE A 192 -3.66 -4.74 12.40
N PHE A 193 -3.57 -5.51 11.32
CA PHE A 193 -4.62 -6.47 10.97
C PHE A 193 -4.71 -7.67 11.92
N ARG A 194 -3.64 -8.01 12.67
CA ARG A 194 -3.71 -8.99 13.77
C ARG A 194 -4.54 -8.43 14.93
N GLN A 195 -4.35 -7.17 15.27
CA GLN A 195 -5.06 -6.51 16.37
C GLN A 195 -6.53 -6.28 16.01
N VAL A 196 -6.82 -5.82 14.79
CA VAL A 196 -8.20 -5.69 14.29
C VAL A 196 -8.89 -7.05 14.27
N GLY A 197 -8.24 -8.11 13.76
CA GLY A 197 -8.84 -9.45 13.75
C GLY A 197 -9.12 -10.04 15.15
N GLY A 198 -8.49 -9.50 16.21
CA GLY A 198 -8.64 -9.96 17.59
C GLY A 198 -9.41 -9.01 18.52
N SER A 199 -9.83 -7.83 18.07
CA SER A 199 -10.47 -6.80 18.90
C SER A 199 -11.48 -5.99 18.11
N VAL A 200 -12.51 -5.41 18.75
CA VAL A 200 -13.36 -4.41 18.08
C VAL A 200 -12.52 -3.14 17.94
N TRP A 201 -11.96 -2.90 16.75
CA TRP A 201 -11.36 -1.61 16.43
C TRP A 201 -12.47 -0.56 16.41
N ALA A 202 -12.63 0.15 17.53
CA ALA A 202 -13.62 1.20 17.69
C ALA A 202 -13.00 2.55 17.33
N ASP A 203 -13.00 2.89 16.05
CA ASP A 203 -12.87 4.30 15.66
C ASP A 203 -14.25 4.98 15.79
N ASN A 204 -14.35 5.89 16.75
CA ASN A 204 -15.58 6.63 17.05
C ASN A 204 -16.07 7.50 15.88
N LYS A 205 -15.22 7.94 14.94
CA LYS A 205 -15.65 8.71 13.77
C LYS A 205 -16.12 7.79 12.63
N GLY A 206 -15.41 6.69 12.38
CA GLY A 206 -15.82 5.65 11.42
C GLY A 206 -17.09 4.89 11.83
N ALA A 207 -17.37 4.77 13.13
CA ALA A 207 -18.55 4.10 13.66
C ALA A 207 -19.83 4.97 13.71
N SER A 208 -19.82 6.18 13.12
CA SER A 208 -21.04 6.98 13.01
C SER A 208 -22.13 6.22 12.23
N SER A 209 -23.40 6.36 12.64
CA SER A 209 -24.48 5.42 12.26
C SER A 209 -24.77 5.32 10.76
N THR A 210 -24.34 6.29 9.94
CA THR A 210 -24.46 6.25 8.47
C THR A 210 -23.38 5.40 7.80
N ASP A 211 -22.20 5.25 8.41
CA ASP A 211 -21.07 4.47 7.87
C ASP A 211 -20.87 3.14 8.62
N TRP A 212 -21.65 2.90 9.67
CA TRP A 212 -21.54 1.70 10.52
C TRP A 212 -21.66 0.38 9.73
N THR A 213 -22.51 0.32 8.70
CA THR A 213 -22.68 -0.90 7.89
C THR A 213 -21.42 -1.23 7.08
N ASP A 214 -20.81 -0.23 6.46
CA ASP A 214 -19.54 -0.38 5.74
C ASP A 214 -18.40 -0.73 6.70
N HIS A 215 -18.40 -0.14 7.90
CA HIS A 215 -17.41 -0.42 8.92
C HIS A 215 -17.53 -1.86 9.46
N ALA A 216 -18.74 -2.32 9.75
CA ALA A 216 -18.99 -3.68 10.22
C ALA A 216 -18.63 -4.73 9.15
N GLU A 217 -18.95 -4.45 7.88
CA GLU A 217 -18.51 -5.29 6.76
C GLU A 217 -16.99 -5.30 6.65
N TRP A 218 -16.36 -4.13 6.66
CA TRP A 218 -14.91 -4.00 6.62
C TRP A 218 -14.24 -4.85 7.70
N PHE A 219 -14.71 -4.70 8.94
CA PHE A 219 -14.23 -5.44 10.10
C PHE A 219 -14.37 -6.96 9.92
N PHE A 220 -15.54 -7.41 9.50
CA PHE A 220 -15.83 -8.84 9.29
C PHE A 220 -14.91 -9.45 8.24
N VAL A 221 -14.73 -8.79 7.09
CA VAL A 221 -13.93 -9.32 5.99
C VAL A 221 -12.44 -9.33 6.34
N VAL A 222 -11.93 -8.26 6.97
CA VAL A 222 -10.55 -8.19 7.46
C VAL A 222 -10.27 -9.29 8.49
N SER A 223 -11.20 -9.52 9.43
CA SER A 223 -11.05 -10.56 10.46
C SER A 223 -11.00 -11.96 9.83
N ASN A 224 -11.89 -12.26 8.88
CA ASN A 224 -11.87 -13.53 8.17
C ASN A 224 -10.60 -13.71 7.32
N ALA A 225 -10.10 -12.64 6.70
CA ALA A 225 -8.84 -12.68 5.97
C ALA A 225 -7.65 -12.99 6.89
N THR A 226 -7.61 -12.38 8.09
CA THR A 226 -6.57 -12.67 9.08
C THR A 226 -6.61 -14.13 9.56
N LEU A 227 -7.80 -14.69 9.78
CA LEU A 227 -7.97 -16.12 10.13
C LEU A 227 -7.52 -17.03 8.98
N ALA A 228 -7.97 -16.75 7.75
CA ALA A 228 -7.59 -17.53 6.57
C ALA A 228 -6.08 -17.52 6.31
N TYR A 229 -5.41 -16.40 6.57
CA TYR A 229 -3.95 -16.33 6.53
C TYR A 229 -3.29 -17.21 7.59
N GLY A 230 -3.88 -17.30 8.79
CA GLY A 230 -3.40 -18.19 9.85
C GLY A 230 -3.47 -19.67 9.46
N ASP A 231 -4.55 -20.07 8.79
CA ASP A 231 -4.74 -21.44 8.33
C ASP A 231 -3.83 -21.80 7.15
N ASN A 232 -3.58 -20.85 6.25
CA ASN A 232 -2.81 -21.09 5.02
C ASN A 232 -1.90 -19.89 4.66
N PRO A 233 -0.80 -19.66 5.40
CA PRO A 233 0.02 -18.45 5.27
C PRO A 233 0.87 -18.38 3.99
N TRP A 234 1.08 -19.51 3.31
CA TRP A 234 1.99 -19.60 2.15
C TRP A 234 1.26 -19.34 0.83
N GLN A 235 0.62 -18.18 0.66
CA GLN A 235 -0.17 -17.81 -0.53
C GLN A 235 0.58 -16.90 -1.51
N GLU A 236 1.91 -16.89 -1.41
CA GLU A 236 2.79 -16.03 -2.17
C GLU A 236 2.69 -16.22 -3.69
N PHE A 237 2.61 -15.12 -4.42
CA PHE A 237 2.59 -15.10 -5.89
C PHE A 237 3.94 -15.48 -6.51
N SER A 238 5.00 -15.50 -5.70
CA SER A 238 6.31 -16.04 -6.08
C SER A 238 6.25 -17.56 -6.34
N ASN A 239 5.29 -18.28 -5.74
CA ASN A 239 5.08 -19.70 -5.97
C ASN A 239 4.03 -19.92 -7.07
N PRO A 240 4.44 -20.31 -8.30
CA PRO A 240 3.52 -20.54 -9.41
C PRO A 240 2.74 -21.86 -9.24
N ASP A 241 3.25 -22.79 -8.45
CA ASP A 241 2.70 -24.12 -8.26
C ASP A 241 1.73 -24.19 -7.07
N LYS A 242 1.38 -23.05 -6.47
CA LYS A 242 0.38 -22.95 -5.40
C LYS A 242 -0.58 -21.79 -5.62
N ILE A 243 -1.88 -22.07 -5.73
CA ILE A 243 -2.91 -21.06 -5.95
C ILE A 243 -4.12 -21.36 -5.06
N GLY A 244 -4.33 -20.55 -4.02
CA GLY A 244 -5.30 -20.86 -2.98
C GLY A 244 -4.94 -22.21 -2.35
N ASP A 245 -5.92 -23.10 -2.23
CA ASP A 245 -5.70 -24.44 -1.65
C ASP A 245 -5.19 -25.47 -2.67
N TRP A 246 -4.95 -25.06 -3.91
CA TRP A 246 -4.51 -25.94 -4.99
C TRP A 246 -2.99 -25.92 -5.16
N TYR A 247 -2.42 -27.11 -5.36
CA TYR A 247 -1.01 -27.39 -5.61
C TYR A 247 -0.84 -28.03 -6.98
N TYR A 248 0.22 -27.69 -7.69
CA TYR A 248 0.57 -28.25 -9.00
C TYR A 248 1.78 -29.18 -8.89
N ALA A 249 1.62 -30.45 -9.24
CA ALA A 249 2.73 -31.39 -9.35
C ALA A 249 2.42 -32.48 -10.37
N GLY A 250 3.46 -32.98 -11.05
CA GLY A 250 3.31 -34.06 -12.04
C GLY A 250 2.34 -33.74 -13.18
N GLY A 251 2.20 -32.45 -13.54
CA GLY A 251 1.29 -32.00 -14.59
C GLY A 251 -0.17 -31.85 -14.19
N GLN A 252 -0.51 -31.98 -12.89
CA GLN A 252 -1.89 -32.00 -12.39
C GLN A 252 -2.07 -31.07 -11.19
N TRP A 253 -3.29 -30.54 -11.03
CA TRP A 253 -3.69 -29.81 -9.83
C TRP A 253 -4.35 -30.73 -8.82
N TYR A 254 -3.97 -30.56 -7.55
CA TYR A 254 -4.57 -31.26 -6.42
C TYR A 254 -4.73 -30.34 -5.21
N ARG A 255 -5.64 -30.68 -4.31
CA ARG A 255 -5.75 -30.08 -2.98
C ARG A 255 -5.80 -31.17 -1.92
N PHE A 256 -5.40 -30.85 -0.70
CA PHE A 256 -5.58 -31.74 0.44
C PHE A 256 -6.85 -31.34 1.18
N ASN A 257 -7.75 -32.31 1.35
CA ASN A 257 -8.96 -32.13 2.13
C ASN A 257 -8.95 -33.15 3.26
N VAL A 258 -8.72 -32.71 4.49
CA VAL A 258 -8.68 -33.62 5.65
C VAL A 258 -10.12 -33.86 6.11
N PRO A 259 -10.58 -35.12 6.30
CA PRO A 259 -9.84 -36.39 6.26
C PRO A 259 -9.87 -37.12 4.91
N LEU A 260 -10.52 -36.55 3.89
CA LEU A 260 -10.78 -37.17 2.57
C LEU A 260 -9.53 -37.43 1.71
N GLY A 261 -8.37 -36.91 2.09
CA GLY A 261 -7.10 -37.12 1.40
C GLY A 261 -6.86 -36.13 0.25
N GLN A 262 -6.20 -36.61 -0.81
CA GLN A 262 -5.85 -35.78 -1.97
C GLN A 262 -6.98 -35.77 -2.99
N GLU A 263 -7.49 -34.59 -3.32
CA GLU A 263 -8.49 -34.39 -4.36
C GLU A 263 -7.82 -33.85 -5.63
N ARG A 264 -8.13 -34.43 -6.79
CA ARG A 264 -7.69 -33.93 -8.10
C ARG A 264 -8.76 -33.01 -8.69
N ILE A 265 -8.31 -32.03 -9.46
CA ILE A 265 -9.24 -31.13 -10.13
C ILE A 265 -10.05 -31.86 -11.20
N ALA A 266 -11.37 -31.87 -11.06
CA ALA A 266 -12.29 -32.46 -12.04
C ALA A 266 -12.88 -31.40 -13.01
N ASN A 267 -13.13 -30.19 -12.51
CA ASN A 267 -13.78 -29.14 -13.29
C ASN A 267 -12.80 -28.53 -14.33
N PRO A 268 -13.07 -28.66 -15.65
CA PRO A 268 -12.17 -28.15 -16.68
C PRO A 268 -12.01 -26.63 -16.69
N ARG A 269 -13.08 -25.88 -16.35
CA ARG A 269 -13.04 -24.42 -16.29
C ARG A 269 -12.12 -23.97 -15.16
N ARG A 270 -12.27 -24.58 -13.98
CA ARG A 270 -11.41 -24.29 -12.83
C ARG A 270 -9.95 -24.66 -13.12
N LYS A 271 -9.71 -25.78 -13.81
CA LYS A 271 -8.36 -26.17 -14.24
C LYS A 271 -7.74 -25.10 -15.14
N ALA A 272 -8.49 -24.63 -16.13
CA ALA A 272 -8.02 -23.59 -17.05
C ALA A 272 -7.71 -22.27 -16.34
N GLU A 273 -8.49 -21.89 -15.31
CA GLU A 273 -8.19 -20.73 -14.47
C GLU A 273 -6.86 -20.87 -13.73
N LEU A 274 -6.65 -22.01 -13.06
CA LEU A 274 -5.40 -22.27 -12.33
C LEU A 274 -4.19 -22.32 -13.28
N ASP A 275 -4.34 -22.96 -14.45
CA ASP A 275 -3.29 -23.01 -15.47
C ASP A 275 -2.93 -21.61 -15.98
N ARG A 276 -3.91 -20.72 -16.21
CA ARG A 276 -3.67 -19.33 -16.63
C ARG A 276 -2.94 -18.53 -15.55
N ALA A 277 -3.38 -18.63 -14.30
CA ALA A 277 -2.74 -17.93 -13.18
C ALA A 277 -1.31 -18.43 -12.96
N ARG A 278 -1.07 -19.75 -13.02
CA ARG A 278 0.28 -20.34 -12.96
C ARG A 278 1.18 -19.85 -14.10
N ALA A 279 0.68 -19.86 -15.34
CA ALA A 279 1.42 -19.38 -16.49
C ALA A 279 1.83 -17.91 -16.32
N PHE A 280 0.92 -17.09 -15.79
CA PHE A 280 1.19 -15.68 -15.50
C PHE A 280 2.24 -15.50 -14.40
N ARG A 281 2.20 -16.27 -13.31
CA ARG A 281 3.24 -16.22 -12.27
C ARG A 281 4.62 -16.61 -12.80
N LEU A 282 4.69 -17.62 -13.67
CA LEU A 282 5.94 -18.01 -14.34
C LEU A 282 6.47 -16.90 -15.26
N GLU A 283 5.59 -16.18 -15.95
CA GLU A 283 5.95 -15.00 -16.75
C GLU A 283 6.53 -13.89 -15.85
N ARG A 284 5.86 -13.57 -14.74
CA ARG A 284 6.33 -12.55 -13.78
C ARG A 284 7.72 -12.85 -13.24
N GLN A 285 8.04 -14.11 -12.96
CA GLN A 285 9.37 -14.51 -12.48
C GLN A 285 10.49 -14.20 -13.48
N LYS A 286 10.22 -14.19 -14.80
CA LYS A 286 11.21 -13.82 -15.82
C LYS A 286 11.56 -12.34 -15.73
N PHE A 287 10.54 -11.48 -15.60
CA PHE A 287 10.71 -10.03 -15.45
C PHE A 287 11.46 -9.63 -14.17
N LEU A 288 11.44 -10.45 -13.13
CA LEU A 288 12.23 -10.19 -11.92
C LEU A 288 13.73 -10.40 -12.13
N LYS A 289 14.15 -11.22 -13.09
CA LYS A 289 15.57 -11.51 -13.35
C LYS A 289 16.26 -10.46 -14.21
N GLU A 290 15.50 -9.68 -14.98
CA GLU A 290 16.02 -8.67 -15.91
C GLU A 290 16.14 -7.31 -15.19
N HIS A 291 17.36 -6.82 -15.02
CA HIS A 291 17.67 -5.52 -14.37
C HIS A 291 18.11 -4.47 -15.40
N PRO A 292 17.54 -3.25 -15.38
CA PRO A 292 18.10 -2.11 -16.12
C PRO A 292 19.20 -1.37 -15.35
N VAL A 293 19.31 -1.55 -14.02
CA VAL A 293 20.26 -0.82 -13.15
C VAL A 293 20.73 -1.75 -12.04
N THR A 294 22.04 -2.00 -11.97
CA THR A 294 22.66 -2.79 -10.90
C THR A 294 22.99 -1.90 -9.69
N PRO A 295 23.07 -2.47 -8.46
CA PRO A 295 23.49 -1.74 -7.25
C PRO A 295 24.82 -0.97 -7.37
N SER A 296 25.66 -1.32 -8.36
CA SER A 296 26.92 -0.62 -8.68
C SER A 296 26.75 0.83 -9.14
N ASP A 297 25.54 1.27 -9.52
CA ASP A 297 25.30 2.68 -9.86
C ASP A 297 25.03 3.54 -8.61
N GLN A 298 24.77 2.93 -7.46
CA GLN A 298 24.58 3.64 -6.18
C GLN A 298 25.91 4.15 -5.61
N SER A 299 27.01 3.41 -5.81
CA SER A 299 28.34 3.79 -5.30
C SER A 299 29.09 4.79 -6.17
N ARG A 300 28.84 4.82 -7.49
CA ARG A 300 29.52 5.77 -8.39
C ARG A 300 29.05 7.21 -8.28
N THR A 301 27.89 7.46 -7.68
CA THR A 301 27.32 8.82 -7.60
C THR A 301 27.69 9.54 -6.30
N ILE A 302 28.17 8.82 -5.28
CA ILE A 302 28.52 9.37 -3.96
C ILE A 302 30.03 9.61 -3.82
N GLU A 303 30.88 8.84 -4.48
CA GLU A 303 32.34 8.98 -4.36
C GLU A 303 32.99 9.94 -5.36
N SER A 304 32.23 10.54 -6.28
CA SER A 304 32.79 11.40 -7.34
C SER A 304 32.54 12.91 -7.17
N ARG A 305 32.26 13.41 -5.96
CA ARG A 305 32.19 14.86 -5.68
C ARG A 305 32.67 15.23 -4.29
#